data_AF-A0A6M8HT56-F1
#
_entry.id   AF-A0A6M8HT56-F1
#
_cell.length_a   1.000
_cell.length_b   1.000
_cell.length_c   1.000
_cell.angle_alpha   90.00
_cell.angle_beta   90.00
_cell.angle_gamma   90.00
#
_symmetry.space_group_name_H-M   'P 1'
#
loop_
_entity.id
_entity.type
_entity.pdbx_description
1 polymer ?
#
loop_
_entity_poly.entity_id
_entity_poly.type
_entity_poly.pdbx_seq_one_letter_code
_entity_poly.pdbx_strand_id
1 'polypeptide(L)'
;MPEPHTGMLATIRRLNLTREAGLFGLILLALALIAPLYPAFLRPANLSGLLDDTALLILLAVGEMLVLISRGVDLSIAANLALTGMIVASLNQAYPGIAVPVLILLAIAIGAALGAINGALIWLLRLPSIVVTLGTLSIYRGAVFLVSHGKWVNSNAMSPAFLGFVRLSFGGITMLTWVAVAVVAAIAFFLRATISGRNLFAAGNNPGASIYAGIDIGWMQFVAFTIAGAISGLAGYLWVSRFAVAYTDIASGFELQVIAACVIGGVSITGGVGTVAGVVLGALFLGVIKNALPLVGVSPFFQMAVSGLVITTAVIVNARGQKASVRRILEQPAL
;
A
#
# COMPACT_ATOMS: atom_id res chain seq x y z
N MET A 1 42.67 37.60 10.75
CA MET A 1 42.72 36.26 10.12
C MET A 1 41.28 35.83 9.89
N PRO A 2 40.80 35.67 8.64
CA PRO A 2 39.45 35.16 8.41
C PRO A 2 39.47 33.63 8.39
N GLU A 3 38.65 33.02 9.25
CA GLU A 3 38.35 31.58 9.26
C GLU A 3 37.72 31.14 7.92
N PRO A 4 38.29 30.15 7.21
CA PRO A 4 37.64 29.52 6.07
C PRO A 4 36.68 28.42 6.54
N HIS A 5 35.70 28.06 5.71
CA HIS A 5 34.83 26.86 5.80
C HIS A 5 33.42 26.96 6.42
N THR A 6 32.73 28.10 6.37
CA THR A 6 31.28 28.17 6.68
C THR A 6 30.34 28.14 5.46
N GLY A 7 30.87 28.03 4.23
CA GLY A 7 30.06 28.05 3.00
C GLY A 7 29.37 26.72 2.66
N MET A 8 30.02 25.58 2.92
CA MET A 8 29.52 24.28 2.47
C MET A 8 28.39 23.74 3.36
N LEU A 9 28.48 23.95 4.68
CA LEU A 9 27.43 23.58 5.64
C LEU A 9 26.19 24.50 5.57
N ALA A 10 26.35 25.74 5.10
CA ALA A 10 25.24 26.67 4.91
C ALA A 10 24.44 26.39 3.62
N THR A 11 25.08 25.83 2.59
CA THR A 11 24.44 25.54 1.29
C THR A 11 23.49 24.33 1.38
N ILE A 12 23.79 23.34 2.22
CA ILE A 12 22.89 22.20 2.50
C ILE A 12 21.63 22.66 3.26
N ARG A 13 21.68 23.80 3.95
CA ARG A 13 20.64 24.30 4.86
C ARG A 13 19.46 24.99 4.17
N ARG A 14 19.47 25.15 2.83
CA ARG A 14 18.43 25.85 2.03
C ARG A 14 17.65 24.97 1.07
N LEU A 15 17.88 23.66 1.06
CA LEU A 15 17.01 22.75 0.33
C LEU A 15 15.78 22.46 1.21
N ASN A 16 14.71 23.24 1.01
CA ASN A 16 13.36 22.83 1.38
C ASN A 16 12.94 21.64 0.51
N LEU A 17 13.65 20.52 0.63
CA LEU A 17 13.26 19.26 0.02
C LEU A 17 11.95 18.86 0.68
N THR A 18 10.87 18.88 -0.10
CA THR A 18 9.63 18.23 0.28
C THR A 18 9.94 16.77 0.63
N ARG A 19 9.15 16.16 1.51
CA ARG A 19 9.40 14.77 1.94
C ARG A 19 9.46 13.83 0.73
N GLU A 20 8.62 14.08 -0.26
CA GLU A 20 8.60 13.38 -1.55
C GLU A 20 9.93 13.49 -2.29
N ALA A 21 10.54 14.69 -2.33
CA ALA A 21 11.84 14.89 -2.97
C ALA A 21 12.98 14.18 -2.23
N GLY A 22 12.92 14.13 -0.89
CA GLY A 22 13.86 13.34 -0.09
C GLY A 22 13.74 11.84 -0.37
N LEU A 23 12.51 11.33 -0.47
CA LEU A 23 12.27 9.91 -0.75
C LEU A 23 12.65 9.52 -2.18
N PHE A 24 12.36 10.39 -3.14
CA PHE A 24 12.81 10.24 -4.51
C PHE A 24 14.34 10.24 -4.61
N GLY A 25 15.01 11.14 -3.86
CA GLY A 25 16.47 11.15 -3.73
C GLY A 25 17.03 9.84 -3.15
N LEU A 26 16.37 9.25 -2.14
CA LEU A 26 16.75 7.94 -1.59
C LEU A 26 16.60 6.81 -2.61
N ILE A 27 15.55 6.83 -3.43
CA ILE A 27 15.37 5.87 -4.53
C ILE A 27 16.52 6.02 -5.54
N LEU A 28 16.81 7.23 -5.99
CA LEU A 28 17.91 7.50 -6.92
C LEU A 28 19.26 7.06 -6.35
N LEU A 29 19.50 7.30 -5.05
CA LEU A 29 20.69 6.85 -4.36
C LEU A 29 20.78 5.31 -4.36
N ALA A 30 19.69 4.62 -4.03
CA ALA A 30 19.66 3.15 -4.07
C ALA A 30 19.98 2.64 -5.48
N LEU A 31 19.35 3.20 -6.52
CA LEU A 31 19.63 2.85 -7.91
C LEU A 31 21.09 3.11 -8.28
N ALA A 32 21.66 4.25 -7.86
CA ALA A 32 23.05 4.60 -8.14
C ALA A 32 24.05 3.65 -7.45
N LEU A 33 23.72 3.13 -6.26
CA LEU A 33 24.55 2.14 -5.56
C LEU A 33 24.48 0.75 -6.22
N ILE A 34 23.32 0.37 -6.77
CA ILE A 34 23.11 -0.93 -7.40
C ILE A 34 23.67 -0.96 -8.83
N ALA A 35 23.54 0.14 -9.57
CA ALA A 35 23.94 0.24 -10.97
C ALA A 35 25.36 -0.25 -11.29
N PRO A 36 26.42 0.10 -10.52
CA PRO A 36 27.77 -0.41 -10.80
C PRO A 36 27.93 -1.90 -10.47
N LEU A 37 27.17 -2.43 -9.52
CA LEU A 37 27.22 -3.84 -9.12
C LEU A 37 26.46 -4.73 -10.12
N TYR A 38 25.31 -4.24 -10.60
CA TYR A 38 24.43 -4.94 -11.53
C TYR A 38 23.92 -3.99 -12.62
N PRO A 39 24.71 -3.69 -13.67
CA PRO A 39 24.31 -2.76 -14.74
C PRO A 39 23.05 -3.20 -15.47
N ALA A 40 22.78 -4.51 -15.50
CA ALA A 40 21.55 -5.05 -16.05
C ALA A 40 20.30 -4.54 -15.33
N PHE A 41 20.39 -4.19 -14.04
CA PHE A 41 19.25 -3.75 -13.23
C PHE A 41 18.55 -2.50 -13.80
N LEU A 42 19.31 -1.58 -14.39
CA LEU A 42 18.77 -0.37 -15.01
C LEU A 42 18.23 -0.57 -16.43
N ARG A 43 18.29 -1.80 -16.97
CA ARG A 43 17.71 -2.08 -18.29
C ARG A 43 16.19 -1.90 -18.23
N PRO A 44 15.55 -1.33 -19.28
CA PRO A 44 14.11 -1.10 -19.30
C PRO A 44 13.26 -2.32 -18.91
N ALA A 45 13.65 -3.52 -19.34
CA ALA A 45 12.96 -4.76 -19.00
C ALA A 45 12.98 -5.11 -17.50
N ASN A 46 14.08 -4.81 -16.81
CA ASN A 46 14.21 -5.04 -15.37
C ASN A 46 13.49 -3.95 -14.58
N LEU A 47 13.50 -2.71 -15.08
CA LEU A 47 12.72 -1.62 -14.49
C LEU A 47 11.21 -1.87 -14.63
N SER A 48 10.73 -2.36 -15.77
CA SER A 48 9.33 -2.76 -15.93
C SER A 48 8.97 -3.93 -15.01
N GLY A 49 9.86 -4.91 -14.85
CA GLY A 49 9.68 -6.01 -13.89
C GLY A 49 9.58 -5.51 -12.45
N LEU A 50 10.43 -4.56 -12.05
CA LEU A 50 10.40 -3.93 -10.73
C LEU A 50 9.08 -3.20 -10.48
N LEU A 51 8.58 -2.45 -11.47
CA LEU A 51 7.29 -1.78 -11.38
C LEU A 51 6.17 -2.80 -11.18
N ASP A 52 6.19 -3.90 -11.92
CA ASP A 52 5.19 -4.96 -11.78
C ASP A 52 5.22 -5.63 -10.40
N ASP A 53 6.41 -5.92 -9.85
CA ASP A 53 6.55 -6.49 -8.50
C ASP A 53 6.10 -5.51 -7.42
N THR A 54 6.21 -4.22 -7.69
CA THR A 54 5.82 -3.17 -6.75
C THR A 54 4.36 -2.74 -6.91
N ALA A 55 3.73 -3.03 -8.05
CA ALA A 55 2.37 -2.61 -8.38
C ALA A 55 1.33 -3.10 -7.36
N LEU A 56 1.45 -4.35 -6.90
CA LEU A 56 0.58 -4.92 -5.87
C LEU A 56 0.76 -4.23 -4.51
N LEU A 57 2.01 -3.87 -4.15
CA LEU A 57 2.28 -3.11 -2.94
C LEU A 57 1.70 -1.70 -3.03
N ILE A 58 1.85 -1.02 -4.17
CA ILE A 58 1.29 0.31 -4.42
C ILE A 58 -0.24 0.29 -4.30
N LEU A 59 -0.90 -0.68 -4.93
CA LEU A 59 -2.36 -0.83 -4.88
C LEU A 59 -2.86 -0.90 -3.44
N LEU A 60 -2.35 -1.86 -2.67
CA LEU A 60 -2.76 -2.03 -1.28
C LEU A 60 -2.36 -0.84 -0.41
N ALA A 61 -1.18 -0.25 -0.62
CA ALA A 61 -0.73 0.91 0.15
C ALA A 61 -1.62 2.14 -0.07
N VAL A 62 -2.10 2.36 -1.29
CA VAL A 62 -3.05 3.44 -1.57
C VAL A 62 -4.42 3.16 -0.93
N GLY A 63 -4.85 1.90 -0.83
CA GLY A 63 -6.02 1.51 -0.04
C GLY A 63 -5.83 1.78 1.46
N GLU A 64 -4.73 1.27 2.02
CA GLU A 64 -4.38 1.43 3.44
C GLU A 64 -4.18 2.90 3.83
N MET A 65 -3.68 3.74 2.91
CA MET A 65 -3.58 5.18 3.11
C MET A 65 -4.92 5.81 3.51
N LEU A 66 -6.03 5.41 2.88
CA LEU A 66 -7.36 5.93 3.22
C LEU A 66 -7.72 5.56 4.66
N VAL A 67 -7.46 4.31 5.03
CA VAL A 67 -7.71 3.80 6.38
C VAL A 67 -6.86 4.56 7.41
N LEU A 68 -5.56 4.69 7.18
CA LEU A 68 -4.64 5.41 8.06
C LEU A 68 -5.03 6.89 8.23
N ILE A 69 -5.37 7.57 7.14
CA ILE A 69 -5.81 8.98 7.20
C ILE A 69 -7.05 9.12 8.06
N SER A 70 -7.98 8.15 8.01
CA SER A 70 -9.19 8.13 8.84
C SER A 70 -8.98 7.70 10.30
N ARG A 71 -7.71 7.55 10.76
CA ARG A 71 -7.32 7.01 12.09
C ARG A 71 -7.62 5.52 12.29
N GLY A 72 -7.78 4.78 11.20
CA GLY A 72 -7.86 3.32 11.21
C GLY A 72 -6.51 2.67 10.98
N VAL A 73 -6.43 1.36 11.20
CA VAL A 73 -5.38 0.49 10.64
C VAL A 73 -6.07 -0.78 10.18
N ASP A 74 -5.88 -1.19 8.93
CA ASP A 74 -6.46 -2.43 8.39
C ASP A 74 -5.41 -3.54 8.28
N LEU A 75 -5.27 -4.31 9.34
CA LEU A 75 -4.40 -5.48 9.34
C LEU A 75 -4.98 -6.62 8.48
N SER A 76 -6.28 -6.64 8.25
CA SER A 76 -6.94 -7.69 7.46
C SER A 76 -6.76 -7.52 5.95
N ILE A 77 -6.17 -6.42 5.48
CA ILE A 77 -6.09 -6.07 4.05
C ILE A 77 -5.45 -7.18 3.20
N ALA A 78 -4.40 -7.86 3.69
CA ALA A 78 -3.78 -8.96 2.98
C ALA A 78 -4.57 -10.28 3.09
N ALA A 79 -5.32 -10.48 4.16
CA ALA A 79 -6.22 -11.63 4.32
C ALA A 79 -7.45 -11.50 3.41
N ASN A 80 -7.97 -10.29 3.22
CA ASN A 80 -9.02 -9.99 2.23
C ASN A 80 -8.53 -10.29 0.80
N LEU A 81 -7.32 -9.86 0.44
CA LEU A 81 -6.66 -10.20 -0.83
C LEU A 81 -6.59 -11.72 -1.01
N ALA A 82 -6.13 -12.45 0.00
CA ALA A 82 -5.98 -13.90 -0.06
C ALA A 82 -7.33 -14.61 -0.24
N LEU A 83 -8.36 -14.21 0.53
CA LEU A 83 -9.69 -14.79 0.46
C LEU A 83 -10.34 -14.53 -0.89
N THR A 84 -10.33 -13.27 -1.33
CA THR A 84 -10.91 -12.88 -2.62
C THR A 84 -10.18 -13.57 -3.77
N GLY A 85 -8.84 -13.59 -3.75
CA GLY A 85 -8.02 -14.27 -4.75
C GLY A 85 -8.33 -15.77 -4.84
N MET A 86 -8.46 -16.45 -3.69
CA MET A 86 -8.84 -17.86 -3.64
C MET A 86 -10.24 -18.08 -4.22
N ILE A 87 -11.23 -17.26 -3.85
CA ILE A 87 -12.60 -17.39 -4.35
C ILE A 87 -12.64 -17.27 -5.88
N VAL A 88 -12.03 -16.23 -6.46
CA VAL A 88 -12.08 -16.03 -7.91
C VAL A 88 -11.24 -17.06 -8.68
N ALA A 89 -10.15 -17.56 -8.08
CA ALA A 89 -9.36 -18.64 -8.65
C ALA A 89 -10.14 -19.96 -8.70
N SER A 90 -10.78 -20.33 -7.58
CA SER A 90 -11.64 -21.52 -7.50
C SER A 90 -12.84 -21.40 -8.42
N LEU A 91 -13.44 -20.20 -8.54
CA LEU A 91 -14.55 -19.96 -9.46
C LEU A 91 -14.11 -20.12 -10.92
N ASN A 92 -12.95 -19.57 -11.29
CA ASN A 92 -12.39 -19.75 -12.62
C ASN A 92 -12.02 -21.22 -12.89
N GLN A 93 -11.53 -21.95 -11.89
CA GLN A 93 -11.25 -23.39 -12.01
C GLN A 93 -12.54 -24.17 -12.29
N ALA A 94 -13.62 -23.88 -11.56
CA ALA A 94 -14.90 -24.55 -11.74
C ALA A 94 -15.60 -24.16 -13.06
N TYR A 95 -15.46 -22.90 -13.48
CA TYR A 95 -16.09 -22.35 -14.67
C TYR A 95 -15.08 -21.54 -15.51
N PRO A 96 -14.22 -22.23 -16.30
CA PRO A 96 -13.15 -21.56 -17.07
C PRO A 96 -13.62 -20.58 -18.14
N GLY A 97 -14.91 -20.65 -18.52
CA GLY A 97 -15.52 -19.77 -19.52
C GLY A 97 -16.02 -18.42 -18.99
N ILE A 98 -15.95 -18.17 -17.68
CA ILE A 98 -16.33 -16.87 -17.12
C ILE A 98 -15.39 -15.79 -17.65
N ALA A 99 -15.95 -14.72 -18.19
CA ALA A 99 -15.17 -13.61 -18.71
C ALA A 99 -14.37 -12.92 -17.59
N VAL A 100 -13.09 -12.63 -17.86
CA VAL A 100 -12.17 -11.98 -16.91
C VAL A 100 -12.72 -10.70 -16.28
N PRO A 101 -13.39 -9.79 -17.02
CA PRO A 101 -13.99 -8.59 -16.40
C PRO A 101 -15.02 -8.91 -15.32
N VAL A 102 -15.78 -10.01 -15.46
CA VAL A 102 -16.76 -10.45 -14.46
C VAL A 102 -16.05 -10.91 -13.19
N LEU A 103 -14.95 -11.65 -13.32
CA LEU A 103 -14.13 -12.07 -12.17
C LEU A 103 -13.50 -10.87 -11.45
N ILE A 104 -13.05 -9.85 -12.20
CA ILE A 104 -12.51 -8.61 -11.63
C ILE A 104 -13.60 -7.86 -10.85
N LEU A 105 -14.80 -7.70 -11.42
CA LEU A 105 -15.91 -7.05 -10.74
C LEU A 105 -16.35 -7.81 -9.49
N LEU A 106 -16.39 -9.15 -9.56
CA LEU A 106 -16.69 -9.99 -8.42
C LEU A 106 -15.61 -9.87 -7.33
N ALA A 107 -14.34 -9.82 -7.71
CA ALA A 107 -13.24 -9.63 -6.79
C ALA A 107 -13.37 -8.29 -6.04
N ILE A 108 -13.62 -7.20 -6.78
CA ILE A 108 -13.87 -5.88 -6.21
C ILE A 108 -15.07 -5.91 -5.26
N ALA A 109 -16.18 -6.54 -5.66
CA ALA A 109 -17.40 -6.61 -4.85
C ALA A 109 -17.20 -7.40 -3.55
N ILE A 110 -16.56 -8.57 -3.61
CA ILE A 110 -16.24 -9.37 -2.42
C ILE A 110 -15.31 -8.58 -1.50
N GLY A 111 -14.23 -8.02 -2.05
CA GLY A 111 -13.28 -7.25 -1.26
C GLY A 111 -13.93 -6.04 -0.59
N ALA A 112 -14.80 -5.32 -1.31
CA ALA A 112 -15.55 -4.19 -0.78
C ALA A 112 -16.51 -4.62 0.34
N ALA A 113 -17.19 -5.77 0.19
CA ALA A 113 -18.06 -6.32 1.23
C ALA A 113 -17.29 -6.67 2.50
N LEU A 114 -16.12 -7.32 2.37
CA LEU A 114 -15.26 -7.64 3.51
C LEU A 114 -14.73 -6.36 4.19
N GLY A 115 -14.28 -5.37 3.41
CA GLY A 115 -13.91 -4.06 3.95
C GLY A 115 -15.08 -3.34 4.63
N ALA A 116 -16.28 -3.39 4.05
CA ALA A 116 -17.48 -2.82 4.63
C ALA A 116 -17.88 -3.49 5.96
N ILE A 117 -17.65 -4.79 6.12
CA ILE A 117 -17.85 -5.48 7.41
C ILE A 117 -16.95 -4.85 8.48
N ASN A 118 -15.65 -4.69 8.20
CA ASN A 118 -14.72 -4.03 9.14
C ASN A 118 -15.18 -2.60 9.45
N GLY A 119 -15.46 -1.82 8.40
CA GLY A 119 -15.92 -0.44 8.52
C GLY A 119 -17.21 -0.32 9.33
N ALA A 120 -18.16 -1.24 9.15
CA ALA A 120 -19.45 -1.23 9.84
C ALA A 120 -19.29 -1.59 11.31
N LEU A 121 -18.47 -2.59 11.64
CA LEU A 121 -18.15 -2.94 13.02
C LEU A 121 -17.47 -1.77 13.74
N ILE A 122 -16.55 -1.09 13.09
CA ILE A 122 -15.87 0.09 13.64
C ILE A 122 -16.87 1.24 13.84
N TRP A 123 -17.64 1.58 12.80
CA TRP A 123 -18.57 2.71 12.82
C TRP A 123 -19.73 2.51 13.79
N LEU A 124 -20.46 1.39 13.67
CA LEU A 124 -21.70 1.15 14.40
C LEU A 124 -21.44 0.76 15.85
N LEU A 125 -20.44 -0.09 16.09
CA LEU A 125 -20.13 -0.61 17.43
C LEU A 125 -19.04 0.20 18.15
N ARG A 126 -18.45 1.21 17.48
CA ARG A 126 -17.40 2.09 18.03
C ARG A 126 -16.19 1.31 18.55
N LEU A 127 -15.87 0.20 17.89
CA LEU A 127 -14.74 -0.66 18.26
C LEU A 127 -13.42 -0.09 17.71
N PRO A 128 -12.29 -0.28 18.41
CA PRO A 128 -10.98 0.07 17.88
C PRO A 128 -10.68 -0.73 16.59
N SER A 129 -10.25 -0.04 15.54
CA SER A 129 -9.98 -0.61 14.21
C SER A 129 -8.95 -1.75 14.22
N ILE A 130 -7.88 -1.62 15.00
CA ILE A 130 -6.85 -2.66 15.15
C ILE A 130 -7.45 -3.95 15.70
N VAL A 131 -8.36 -3.87 16.68
CA VAL A 131 -8.97 -5.07 17.30
C VAL A 131 -9.89 -5.76 16.30
N VAL A 132 -10.73 -4.98 15.59
CA VAL A 132 -11.61 -5.51 14.55
C VAL A 132 -10.80 -6.19 13.45
N THR A 133 -9.76 -5.54 12.94
CA THR A 133 -9.01 -6.02 11.77
C THR A 133 -8.03 -7.14 12.11
N LEU A 134 -7.52 -7.22 13.34
CA LEU A 134 -6.83 -8.43 13.82
C LEU A 134 -7.79 -9.63 13.90
N GLY A 135 -9.00 -9.42 14.41
CA GLY A 135 -10.02 -10.47 14.47
C GLY A 135 -10.45 -10.94 13.08
N THR A 136 -10.75 -10.01 12.18
CA THR A 136 -11.16 -10.34 10.82
C THR A 136 -10.02 -10.85 9.96
N LEU A 137 -8.76 -10.47 10.21
CA LEU A 137 -7.59 -11.14 9.63
C LEU A 137 -7.67 -12.65 9.87
N SER A 138 -7.87 -13.09 11.11
CA SER A 138 -7.94 -14.52 11.44
C SER A 138 -9.18 -15.19 10.82
N ILE A 139 -10.33 -14.52 10.83
CA ILE A 139 -11.57 -15.04 10.20
C ILE A 139 -11.38 -15.21 8.70
N TYR A 140 -10.85 -14.20 7.99
CA TYR A 140 -10.64 -14.25 6.55
C TYR A 140 -9.59 -15.30 6.19
N ARG A 141 -8.51 -15.44 6.96
CA ARG A 141 -7.52 -16.52 6.80
C ARG A 141 -8.15 -17.90 6.98
N GLY A 142 -8.96 -18.09 8.01
CA GLY A 142 -9.71 -19.34 8.21
C GLY A 142 -10.67 -19.62 7.06
N ALA A 143 -11.35 -18.59 6.55
CA ALA A 143 -12.24 -18.71 5.41
C ALA A 143 -11.50 -19.10 4.11
N VAL A 144 -10.25 -18.66 3.91
CA VAL A 144 -9.43 -19.12 2.77
C VAL A 144 -9.28 -20.64 2.81
N PHE A 145 -8.96 -21.20 3.99
CA PHE A 145 -8.83 -22.65 4.17
C PHE A 145 -10.15 -23.39 3.92
N LEU A 146 -11.27 -22.84 4.40
CA LEU A 146 -12.60 -23.42 4.17
C LEU A 146 -12.98 -23.44 2.70
N VAL A 147 -12.77 -22.33 1.99
CA VAL A 147 -13.06 -22.21 0.54
C VAL A 147 -12.16 -23.13 -0.28
N SER A 148 -10.89 -23.29 0.11
CA SER A 148 -9.94 -24.11 -0.63
C SER A 148 -9.97 -25.59 -0.24
N HIS A 149 -10.64 -25.95 0.85
CA HIS A 149 -10.51 -27.25 1.52
C HIS A 149 -9.03 -27.62 1.79
N GLY A 150 -8.19 -26.62 2.09
CA GLY A 150 -6.74 -26.78 2.26
C GLY A 150 -5.97 -27.08 0.96
N LYS A 151 -6.63 -27.11 -0.20
CA LYS A 151 -6.00 -27.38 -1.50
C LYS A 151 -5.47 -26.10 -2.14
N TRP A 152 -4.58 -26.28 -3.11
CA TRP A 152 -4.04 -25.18 -3.91
C TRP A 152 -4.70 -25.19 -5.29
N VAL A 153 -4.99 -24.01 -5.81
CA VAL A 153 -5.38 -23.82 -7.22
C VAL A 153 -4.10 -23.43 -7.97
N ASN A 154 -3.59 -24.32 -8.81
CA ASN A 154 -2.37 -24.10 -9.58
C ASN A 154 -2.68 -23.58 -10.99
N SER A 155 -1.63 -23.17 -11.70
CA SER A 155 -1.72 -22.58 -13.05
C SER A 155 -2.46 -23.46 -14.06
N ASN A 156 -2.32 -24.80 -13.97
CA ASN A 156 -3.00 -25.76 -14.83
C ASN A 156 -4.52 -25.82 -14.63
N ALA A 157 -5.00 -25.34 -13.48
CA ALA A 157 -6.41 -25.27 -13.14
C ALA A 157 -7.02 -23.90 -13.47
N MET A 158 -6.23 -22.95 -13.97
CA MET A 158 -6.69 -21.60 -14.34
C MET A 158 -6.78 -21.46 -15.85
N SER A 159 -7.70 -20.63 -16.31
CA SER A 159 -7.90 -20.41 -17.74
C SER A 159 -6.75 -19.55 -18.29
N PRO A 160 -6.36 -19.73 -19.56
CA PRO A 160 -5.35 -18.88 -20.18
C PRO A 160 -5.73 -17.39 -20.15
N ALA A 161 -7.02 -17.07 -20.26
CA ALA A 161 -7.52 -15.69 -20.16
C ALA A 161 -7.30 -15.11 -18.76
N PHE A 162 -7.59 -15.89 -17.70
CA PHE A 162 -7.38 -15.49 -16.31
C PHE A 162 -5.92 -15.11 -16.03
N LEU A 163 -4.97 -15.94 -16.48
CA LEU A 163 -3.53 -15.74 -16.31
C LEU A 163 -2.95 -14.71 -17.29
N GLY A 164 -3.55 -14.60 -18.47
CA GLY A 164 -3.05 -13.78 -19.58
C GLY A 164 -3.28 -12.29 -19.37
N PHE A 165 -4.37 -11.89 -18.72
CA PHE A 165 -4.75 -10.49 -18.57
C PHE A 165 -3.65 -9.62 -17.95
N VAL A 166 -3.06 -10.04 -16.83
CA VAL A 166 -2.01 -9.26 -16.15
C VAL A 166 -0.70 -9.20 -16.94
N ARG A 167 -0.51 -10.12 -17.91
CA ARG A 167 0.69 -10.23 -18.76
C ARG A 167 0.56 -9.45 -20.07
N LEU A 168 -0.64 -8.99 -20.42
CA LEU A 168 -0.83 -8.08 -21.54
C LEU A 168 0.07 -6.88 -21.34
N SER A 169 0.84 -6.51 -22.37
CA SER A 169 1.76 -5.37 -22.30
C SER A 169 1.37 -4.30 -23.30
N PHE A 170 1.44 -3.06 -22.85
CA PHE A 170 1.18 -1.88 -23.66
C PHE A 170 2.26 -0.84 -23.34
N GLY A 171 3.00 -0.41 -24.37
CA GLY A 171 4.11 0.54 -24.21
C GLY A 171 5.28 0.02 -23.36
N GLY A 172 5.49 -1.31 -23.32
CA GLY A 172 6.56 -1.93 -22.52
C GLY A 172 6.24 -2.09 -21.02
N ILE A 173 5.01 -1.77 -20.61
CA ILE A 173 4.50 -1.91 -19.24
C ILE A 173 3.35 -2.90 -19.25
N THR A 174 3.25 -3.76 -18.23
CA THR A 174 2.17 -4.75 -18.15
C THR A 174 0.85 -4.13 -17.69
N MET A 175 -0.24 -4.84 -17.98
CA MET A 175 -1.59 -4.46 -17.58
C MET A 175 -1.71 -4.37 -16.06
N LEU A 176 -0.96 -5.19 -15.30
CA LEU A 176 -0.90 -5.10 -13.84
C LEU A 176 -0.50 -3.69 -13.37
N THR A 177 0.58 -3.15 -13.94
CA THR A 177 1.08 -1.81 -13.61
C THR A 177 0.11 -0.73 -14.11
N TRP A 178 -0.49 -0.89 -15.29
CA TRP A 178 -1.53 0.05 -15.77
C TRP A 178 -2.76 0.11 -14.86
N VAL A 179 -3.22 -1.04 -14.36
CA VAL A 179 -4.32 -1.11 -13.39
C VAL A 179 -3.92 -0.40 -12.08
N ALA A 180 -2.68 -0.59 -11.61
CA ALA A 180 -2.17 0.13 -10.45
C ALA A 180 -2.16 1.65 -10.66
N VAL A 181 -1.67 2.13 -11.81
CA VAL A 181 -1.68 3.56 -12.17
C VAL A 181 -3.10 4.11 -12.22
N ALA A 182 -4.05 3.37 -12.81
CA ALA A 182 -5.45 3.77 -12.89
C ALA A 182 -6.09 3.92 -11.50
N VAL A 183 -5.84 2.97 -10.58
CA VAL A 183 -6.33 3.05 -9.19
C VAL A 183 -5.67 4.19 -8.42
N VAL A 184 -4.36 4.38 -8.57
CA VAL A 184 -3.63 5.52 -7.97
C VAL A 184 -4.24 6.85 -8.43
N ALA A 185 -4.50 6.99 -9.73
CA ALA A 185 -5.13 8.17 -10.30
C ALA A 185 -6.56 8.37 -9.78
N ALA A 186 -7.35 7.29 -9.70
CA ALA A 186 -8.71 7.32 -9.16
C ALA A 186 -8.74 7.76 -7.69
N ILE A 187 -7.83 7.25 -6.85
CA ILE A 187 -7.74 7.64 -5.43
C ILE A 187 -7.18 9.05 -5.27
N ALA A 188 -6.20 9.46 -6.06
CA ALA A 188 -5.72 10.84 -6.07
C ALA A 188 -6.83 11.83 -6.45
N PHE A 189 -7.65 11.47 -7.45
CA PHE A 189 -8.83 12.25 -7.82
C PHE A 189 -9.87 12.24 -6.71
N PHE A 190 -10.21 11.08 -6.13
CA PHE A 190 -11.17 10.97 -5.03
C PHE A 190 -10.78 11.88 -3.85
N LEU A 191 -9.52 11.82 -3.41
CA LEU A 191 -9.03 12.61 -2.28
C LEU A 191 -8.98 14.12 -2.54
N ARG A 192 -8.71 14.54 -3.78
CA ARG A 192 -8.61 15.97 -4.13
C ARG A 192 -9.96 16.58 -4.52
N ALA A 193 -10.72 15.89 -5.36
CA ALA A 193 -11.90 16.44 -6.00
C ALA A 193 -13.19 16.24 -5.19
N THR A 194 -13.31 15.16 -4.41
CA THR A 194 -14.58 14.84 -3.73
C THR A 194 -14.68 15.42 -2.32
N ILE A 195 -15.92 15.67 -1.87
CA ILE A 195 -16.20 16.11 -0.50
C ILE A 195 -15.80 15.01 0.49
N SER A 196 -16.14 13.76 0.22
CA SER A 196 -15.78 12.61 1.08
C SER A 196 -14.27 12.49 1.27
N GLY A 197 -13.48 12.68 0.20
CA GLY A 197 -12.02 12.68 0.27
C GLY A 197 -11.46 13.78 1.19
N ARG A 198 -11.97 15.01 1.07
CA ARG A 198 -11.57 16.11 1.96
C ARG A 198 -12.03 15.90 3.41
N ASN A 199 -13.24 15.37 3.59
CA ASN A 199 -13.79 15.04 4.91
C ASN A 199 -12.99 13.93 5.60
N LEU A 200 -12.40 12.99 4.83
CA LEU A 200 -11.50 11.97 5.36
C LEU A 200 -10.28 12.60 6.06
N PHE A 201 -9.64 13.57 5.40
CA PHE A 201 -8.52 14.32 5.97
C PHE A 201 -8.95 15.17 7.17
N ALA A 202 -10.11 15.84 7.09
CA ALA A 202 -10.62 16.64 8.20
C ALA A 202 -10.89 15.78 9.44
N ALA A 203 -11.64 14.68 9.27
CA ALA A 203 -11.97 13.72 10.32
C ALA A 203 -10.70 13.12 10.96
N GLY A 204 -9.68 12.86 10.14
CA GLY A 204 -8.39 12.37 10.59
C GLY A 204 -7.54 13.41 11.34
N ASN A 205 -7.53 14.65 10.89
CA ASN A 205 -6.66 15.68 11.44
C ASN A 205 -7.17 16.16 12.80
N ASN A 206 -8.45 16.53 12.88
CA ASN A 206 -9.09 16.95 14.11
C ASN A 206 -10.54 16.44 14.17
N PRO A 207 -10.79 15.27 14.78
CA PRO A 207 -12.13 14.70 14.90
C PRO A 207 -13.06 15.60 15.71
N GLY A 208 -12.55 16.25 16.76
CA GLY A 208 -13.33 17.17 17.59
C GLY A 208 -13.89 18.33 16.76
N ALA A 209 -13.04 19.01 15.99
CA ALA A 209 -13.46 20.07 15.08
C ALA A 209 -14.38 19.56 13.95
N SER A 210 -14.15 18.33 13.47
CA SER A 210 -14.94 17.73 12.39
C SER A 210 -16.39 17.47 12.80
N ILE A 211 -16.64 17.10 14.06
CA ILE A 211 -18.00 16.94 14.59
C ILE A 211 -18.76 18.27 14.55
N TYR A 212 -18.13 19.38 14.94
CA TYR A 212 -18.73 20.72 14.85
C TYR A 212 -18.98 21.17 13.41
N ALA A 213 -18.21 20.64 12.45
CA ALA A 213 -18.41 20.85 11.01
C ALA A 213 -19.44 19.88 10.38
N GLY A 214 -20.10 19.04 11.17
CA GLY A 214 -21.13 18.09 10.70
C GLY A 214 -20.57 16.86 9.98
N ILE A 215 -19.28 16.54 10.15
CA ILE A 215 -18.64 15.37 9.54
C ILE A 215 -18.75 14.17 10.49
N ASP A 216 -19.45 13.12 10.05
CA ASP A 216 -19.46 11.84 10.76
C ASP A 216 -18.13 11.09 10.53
N ILE A 217 -17.31 11.05 11.58
CA ILE A 217 -15.99 10.38 11.57
C ILE A 217 -16.12 8.89 11.29
N GLY A 218 -17.11 8.23 11.88
CA GLY A 218 -17.29 6.79 11.74
C GLY A 218 -17.78 6.43 10.33
N TRP A 219 -18.65 7.25 9.73
CA TRP A 219 -19.00 7.10 8.32
C TRP A 219 -17.78 7.26 7.40
N MET A 220 -16.90 8.22 7.68
CA MET A 220 -15.65 8.38 6.92
C MET A 220 -14.75 7.14 7.05
N GLN A 221 -14.68 6.53 8.24
CA GLN A 221 -13.96 5.26 8.43
C GLN A 221 -14.64 4.13 7.64
N PHE A 222 -15.96 4.00 7.69
CA PHE A 222 -16.69 3.01 6.89
C PHE A 222 -16.34 3.10 5.40
N VAL A 223 -16.42 4.31 4.83
CA VAL A 223 -16.06 4.56 3.42
C VAL A 223 -14.60 4.19 3.13
N ALA A 224 -13.65 4.56 4.01
CA ALA A 224 -12.24 4.23 3.84
C ALA A 224 -12.01 2.71 3.80
N PHE A 225 -12.59 1.97 4.76
CA PHE A 225 -12.47 0.51 4.84
C PHE A 225 -13.13 -0.19 3.64
N THR A 226 -14.29 0.29 3.18
CA THR A 226 -14.94 -0.28 1.97
C THR A 226 -14.09 -0.09 0.72
N ILE A 227 -13.52 1.11 0.50
CA ILE A 227 -12.66 1.37 -0.66
C ILE A 227 -11.35 0.58 -0.56
N ALA A 228 -10.72 0.53 0.62
CA ALA A 228 -9.52 -0.28 0.84
C ALA A 228 -9.79 -1.77 0.59
N GLY A 229 -10.93 -2.27 1.06
CA GLY A 229 -11.39 -3.63 0.78
C GLY A 229 -11.61 -3.89 -0.71
N ALA A 230 -12.23 -2.95 -1.44
CA ALA A 230 -12.44 -3.05 -2.89
C ALA A 230 -11.10 -3.18 -3.64
N ILE A 231 -10.11 -2.37 -3.27
CA ILE A 231 -8.76 -2.40 -3.83
C ILE A 231 -8.06 -3.72 -3.45
N SER A 232 -8.23 -4.19 -2.22
CA SER A 232 -7.71 -5.48 -1.76
C SER A 232 -8.29 -6.65 -2.56
N GLY A 233 -9.59 -6.63 -2.84
CA GLY A 233 -10.25 -7.63 -3.68
C GLY A 233 -9.68 -7.65 -5.10
N LEU A 234 -9.55 -6.48 -5.74
CA LEU A 234 -8.88 -6.34 -7.03
C LEU A 234 -7.44 -6.89 -6.99
N ALA A 235 -6.68 -6.52 -5.97
CA ALA A 235 -5.33 -7.03 -5.75
C ALA A 235 -5.31 -8.56 -5.56
N GLY A 236 -6.38 -9.16 -5.02
CA GLY A 236 -6.54 -10.62 -4.89
C GLY A 236 -6.55 -11.32 -6.24
N TYR A 237 -7.36 -10.86 -7.17
CA TYR A 237 -7.36 -11.35 -8.55
C TYR A 237 -5.98 -11.15 -9.20
N LEU A 238 -5.43 -9.94 -9.12
CA LEU A 238 -4.16 -9.58 -9.77
C LEU A 238 -2.98 -10.39 -9.22
N TRP A 239 -2.95 -10.62 -7.90
CA TRP A 239 -1.93 -11.43 -7.22
C TRP A 239 -1.95 -12.86 -7.74
N VAL A 240 -3.12 -13.51 -7.69
CA VAL A 240 -3.23 -14.91 -8.12
C VAL A 240 -2.95 -15.07 -9.61
N SER A 241 -3.43 -14.14 -10.44
CA SER A 241 -3.15 -14.14 -11.89
C SER A 241 -1.64 -13.98 -12.17
N ARG A 242 -0.94 -13.10 -11.42
CA ARG A 242 0.51 -12.88 -11.56
C ARG A 242 1.31 -14.12 -11.20
N PHE A 243 1.09 -14.67 -10.00
CA PHE A 243 1.87 -15.80 -9.48
C PHE A 243 1.36 -17.16 -9.97
N ALA A 244 0.21 -17.19 -10.65
CA ALA A 244 -0.43 -18.37 -11.21
C ALA A 244 -0.66 -19.49 -10.17
N VAL A 245 -0.88 -19.11 -8.91
CA VAL A 245 -1.14 -20.03 -7.81
C VAL A 245 -1.99 -19.36 -6.74
N ALA A 246 -2.96 -20.10 -6.20
CA ALA A 246 -3.69 -19.76 -4.99
C ALA A 246 -3.53 -20.83 -3.92
N TYR A 247 -3.01 -20.45 -2.74
CA TYR A 247 -2.86 -21.30 -1.55
C TYR A 247 -3.26 -20.51 -0.29
N THR A 248 -3.32 -21.18 0.86
CA THR A 248 -3.94 -20.64 2.08
C THR A 248 -3.19 -19.47 2.72
N ASP A 249 -1.87 -19.44 2.58
CA ASP A 249 -0.98 -18.44 3.19
C ASP A 249 -0.51 -17.34 2.22
N ILE A 250 -1.22 -17.14 1.10
CA ILE A 250 -0.90 -16.05 0.16
C ILE A 250 -0.78 -14.71 0.90
N ALA A 251 0.23 -13.92 0.56
CA ALA A 251 0.41 -12.56 1.06
C ALA A 251 0.46 -12.45 2.59
N SER A 252 0.77 -13.53 3.31
CA SER A 252 0.95 -13.48 4.77
C SER A 252 2.07 -12.50 5.15
N GLY A 253 1.82 -11.60 6.09
CA GLY A 253 2.78 -10.56 6.50
C GLY A 253 2.90 -9.40 5.51
N PHE A 254 2.16 -9.42 4.39
CA PHE A 254 2.20 -8.34 3.40
C PHE A 254 1.51 -7.08 3.94
N GLU A 255 0.51 -7.23 4.81
CA GLU A 255 -0.16 -6.14 5.52
C GLU A 255 0.81 -5.20 6.24
N LEU A 256 1.86 -5.75 6.88
CA LEU A 256 2.87 -4.94 7.58
C LEU A 256 3.74 -4.14 6.60
N GLN A 257 4.01 -4.70 5.41
CA GLN A 257 4.76 -4.00 4.37
C GLN A 257 3.94 -2.90 3.73
N VAL A 258 2.63 -3.13 3.56
CA VAL A 258 1.66 -2.14 3.07
C VAL A 258 1.60 -0.94 4.01
N ILE A 259 1.44 -1.18 5.32
CA ILE A 259 1.46 -0.12 6.34
C ILE A 259 2.82 0.60 6.33
N ALA A 260 3.91 -0.16 6.24
CA ALA A 260 5.25 0.42 6.20
C ALA A 260 5.48 1.30 4.98
N ALA A 261 5.01 0.90 3.79
CA ALA A 261 5.04 1.71 2.58
C ALA A 261 4.33 3.06 2.80
N CYS A 262 3.17 3.04 3.46
CA CYS A 262 2.42 4.25 3.79
C CYS A 262 3.19 5.16 4.77
N VAL A 263 3.75 4.59 5.83
CA VAL A 263 4.47 5.36 6.86
C VAL A 263 5.79 5.92 6.33
N ILE A 264 6.52 5.15 5.52
CA ILE A 264 7.70 5.61 4.77
C ILE A 264 7.30 6.76 3.83
N GLY A 265 6.17 6.61 3.13
CA GLY A 265 5.57 7.63 2.30
C GLY A 265 5.04 8.86 3.05
N GLY A 266 5.13 8.88 4.38
CA GLY A 266 4.80 10.03 5.21
C GLY A 266 3.34 10.12 5.66
N VAL A 267 2.55 9.05 5.48
CA VAL A 267 1.19 8.97 6.05
C VAL A 267 1.28 8.80 7.57
N SER A 268 0.48 9.57 8.30
CA SER A 268 0.43 9.45 9.76
C SER A 268 -0.54 8.35 10.20
N ILE A 269 -0.08 7.48 11.11
CA ILE A 269 -0.93 6.49 11.79
C ILE A 269 -1.96 7.19 12.69
N THR A 270 -1.66 8.40 13.17
CA THR A 270 -2.60 9.21 13.96
C THR A 270 -3.64 9.94 13.12
N GLY A 271 -3.64 9.74 11.79
CA GLY A 271 -4.61 10.28 10.84
C GLY A 271 -4.33 11.70 10.35
N GLY A 272 -5.11 12.12 9.34
CA GLY A 272 -5.17 13.49 8.85
C GLY A 272 -3.98 14.00 8.02
N VAL A 273 -2.93 13.22 7.84
CA VAL A 273 -1.71 13.62 7.11
C VAL A 273 -1.27 12.51 6.16
N GLY A 274 -0.99 12.84 4.91
CA GLY A 274 -0.45 11.93 3.91
C GLY A 274 -0.66 12.44 2.47
N THR A 275 0.15 11.97 1.53
CA THR A 275 -0.01 12.27 0.10
C THR A 275 0.06 10.99 -0.73
N VAL A 276 -0.75 10.90 -1.79
CA VAL A 276 -0.76 9.71 -2.67
C VAL A 276 0.62 9.52 -3.33
N ALA A 277 1.25 10.63 -3.74
CA ALA A 277 2.60 10.61 -4.28
C ALA A 277 3.62 10.06 -3.27
N GLY A 278 3.54 10.49 -2.01
CA GLY A 278 4.38 9.97 -0.94
C GLY A 278 4.22 8.46 -0.76
N VAL A 279 2.99 7.94 -0.75
CA VAL A 279 2.69 6.50 -0.62
C VAL A 279 3.24 5.70 -1.80
N VAL A 280 3.04 6.18 -3.04
CA VAL A 280 3.59 5.53 -4.23
C VAL A 280 5.12 5.48 -4.15
N LEU A 281 5.77 6.59 -3.79
CA LEU A 281 7.22 6.64 -3.61
C LEU A 281 7.68 5.71 -2.48
N GLY A 282 6.94 5.63 -1.37
CA GLY A 282 7.22 4.74 -0.25
C GLY A 282 7.17 3.26 -0.64
N ALA A 283 6.15 2.87 -1.41
CA ALA A 283 6.04 1.53 -1.98
C ALA A 283 7.16 1.25 -2.99
N LEU A 284 7.46 2.20 -3.89
CA LEU A 284 8.57 2.10 -4.85
C LEU A 284 9.92 1.92 -4.15
N PHE A 285 10.18 2.67 -3.08
CA PHE A 285 11.40 2.54 -2.30
C PHE A 285 11.55 1.14 -1.69
N LEU A 286 10.50 0.60 -1.07
CA LEU A 286 10.49 -0.78 -0.57
C LEU A 286 10.62 -1.80 -1.71
N GLY A 287 9.98 -1.55 -2.86
CA GLY A 287 10.07 -2.38 -4.05
C GLY A 287 11.49 -2.46 -4.60
N VAL A 288 12.20 -1.33 -4.67
CA VAL A 288 13.61 -1.28 -5.09
C VAL A 288 14.47 -2.12 -4.14
N ILE A 289 14.30 -1.99 -2.83
CA ILE A 289 15.08 -2.78 -1.85
C ILE A 289 14.80 -4.28 -2.04
N LYS A 290 13.54 -4.67 -2.19
CA LYS A 290 13.13 -6.07 -2.36
C LYS A 290 13.62 -6.70 -3.65
N ASN A 291 13.73 -5.93 -4.73
CA ASN A 291 14.22 -6.40 -6.02
C ASN A 291 15.75 -6.36 -6.11
N ALA A 292 16.39 -5.42 -5.41
CA ALA A 292 17.83 -5.23 -5.46
C ALA A 292 18.61 -6.24 -4.62
N LEU A 293 18.20 -6.48 -3.37
CA LEU A 293 18.94 -7.36 -2.45
C LEU A 293 19.15 -8.79 -2.97
N PRO A 294 18.15 -9.45 -3.62
CA PRO A 294 18.37 -10.76 -4.23
C PRO A 294 19.47 -10.77 -5.29
N LEU A 295 19.60 -9.67 -6.07
CA LEU A 295 20.60 -9.59 -7.12
C LEU A 295 22.02 -9.58 -6.55
N VAL A 296 22.21 -8.94 -5.40
CA VAL A 296 23.48 -8.92 -4.65
C VAL A 296 23.75 -10.26 -3.92
N GLY A 297 22.93 -11.29 -4.12
CA GLY A 297 23.10 -12.61 -3.50
C GLY A 297 22.68 -12.67 -2.03
N VAL A 298 21.94 -11.67 -1.52
CA VAL A 298 21.42 -11.68 -0.16
C VAL A 298 20.28 -12.69 -0.06
N SER A 299 20.35 -13.62 0.90
CA SER A 299 19.30 -14.63 1.06
C SER A 299 17.95 -14.00 1.44
N PRO A 300 16.80 -14.61 1.08
CA PRO A 300 15.48 -14.08 1.42
C PRO A 300 15.27 -13.82 2.92
N PHE A 301 15.89 -14.62 3.79
CA PHE A 301 15.84 -14.44 5.24
C PHE A 301 16.47 -13.12 5.67
N PHE A 302 17.65 -12.77 5.14
CA PHE A 302 18.30 -11.49 5.41
C PHE A 302 17.54 -10.33 4.78
N GLN A 303 16.86 -10.53 3.64
CA GLN A 303 16.02 -9.49 3.04
C GLN A 303 14.86 -9.08 3.95
N MET A 304 14.24 -10.04 4.66
CA MET A 304 13.19 -9.74 5.65
C MET A 304 13.76 -8.90 6.80
N ALA A 305 14.94 -9.24 7.31
CA ALA A 305 15.60 -8.50 8.37
C ALA A 305 15.98 -7.06 7.93
N VAL A 306 16.58 -6.91 6.74
CA VAL A 306 16.93 -5.59 6.18
C VAL A 306 15.68 -4.75 5.93
N SER A 307 14.63 -5.35 5.37
CA SER A 307 13.34 -4.65 5.20
C SER A 307 12.81 -4.15 6.55
N GLY A 308 12.81 -4.99 7.58
CA GLY A 308 12.40 -4.59 8.94
C GLY A 308 13.26 -3.45 9.52
N LEU A 309 14.57 -3.49 9.32
CA LEU A 309 15.49 -2.43 9.76
C LEU A 309 15.20 -1.11 9.06
N VAL A 310 15.01 -1.14 7.74
CA VAL A 310 14.69 0.04 6.92
C VAL A 310 13.38 0.66 7.38
N ILE A 311 12.35 -0.17 7.60
CA ILE A 311 11.04 0.28 8.10
C ILE A 311 11.20 0.93 9.47
N THR A 312 11.88 0.26 10.40
CA THR A 312 12.08 0.78 11.77
C THR A 312 12.82 2.11 11.75
N THR A 313 13.87 2.22 10.93
CA THR A 313 14.64 3.45 10.76
C THR A 313 13.79 4.57 10.19
N ALA A 314 13.00 4.30 9.15
CA ALA A 314 12.12 5.29 8.56
C ALA A 314 11.06 5.79 9.55
N VAL A 315 10.47 4.90 10.35
CA VAL A 315 9.52 5.25 11.40
C VAL A 315 10.18 6.15 12.46
N ILE A 316 11.40 5.82 12.90
CA ILE A 316 12.14 6.64 13.88
C ILE A 316 12.41 8.04 13.34
N VAL A 317 12.87 8.14 12.08
CA VAL A 317 13.14 9.42 11.42
C VAL A 317 11.85 10.24 11.28
N ASN A 318 10.75 9.61 10.85
CA ASN A 318 9.45 10.27 10.72
C ASN A 318 8.92 10.78 12.09
N ALA A 319 9.00 9.95 13.13
CA ALA A 319 8.56 10.31 14.48
C ALA A 319 9.36 11.48 15.07
N ARG A 320 10.68 11.53 14.82
CA ARG A 320 11.53 12.65 15.24
C ARG A 320 11.24 13.92 14.45
N GLY A 321 11.00 13.81 13.15
CA GLY A 321 10.65 14.94 12.29
C GLY A 321 9.35 15.63 12.71
N GLN A 322 8.33 14.85 13.12
CA GLN A 322 7.05 15.40 13.61
C GLN A 322 7.19 16.14 14.96
N LYS A 323 8.01 15.61 15.89
CA LYS A 323 8.27 16.29 17.18
C LYS A 323 8.99 17.63 17.00
N ALA A 324 9.91 17.72 16.04
CA ALA A 324 10.66 18.94 15.76
C ALA A 324 9.77 20.07 15.19
N SER A 325 8.76 19.74 14.38
CA SER A 325 7.80 20.72 13.88
C SER A 325 6.85 21.24 14.95
N VAL A 326 6.38 20.38 15.87
CA VAL A 326 5.51 20.78 16.99
C VAL A 326 6.23 21.74 17.94
N ARG A 327 7.50 21.45 18.25
CA ARG A 327 8.30 22.29 19.16
C ARG A 327 8.52 23.71 18.63
N ARG A 328 8.69 23.88 17.30
CA ARG A 328 8.84 25.20 16.67
C ARG A 328 7.59 26.08 16.74
N ILE A 329 6.40 25.49 16.80
CA ILE A 329 5.15 26.24 16.93
C ILE A 329 5.01 26.81 18.35
N LEU A 330 5.47 26.06 19.37
CA LEU A 330 5.42 26.47 20.77
C LEU A 330 6.52 27.49 21.14
N GLU A 331 7.62 27.51 20.40
CA GLU A 331 8.74 28.45 20.61
C GLU A 331 8.56 29.77 19.83
N GLN A 332 7.52 29.94 19.02
CA GLN A 332 7.16 31.24 18.46
C GLN A 332 6.44 32.07 19.54
N PRO A 333 6.99 33.22 19.96
CA PRO A 333 6.28 34.09 20.88
C PRO A 333 4.99 34.53 20.20
N ALA A 334 3.85 34.32 20.89
CA ALA A 334 2.57 34.88 20.47
C ALA A 334 2.75 36.40 20.34
N LEU A 335 2.67 36.90 19.10
CA LEU A 335 2.58 38.32 18.81
C LEU A 335 1.17 38.83 19.14
#